data_AF-A0A967XY48-F1
#
_entry.id   AF-A0A967XY48-F1
#
_cell.length_a   1.000
_cell.length_b   1.000
_cell.length_c   1.000
_cell.angle_alpha   90.00
_cell.angle_beta   90.00
_cell.angle_gamma   90.00
#
_symmetry.space_group_name_H-M   'P 1'
#
loop_
_entity.id
_entity.type
_entity.pdbx_description
1 polymer ?
#
loop_
_entity_poly.entity_id
_entity_poly.type
_entity_poly.pdbx_seq_one_letter_code
_entity_poly.pdbx_strand_id
1 'polypeptide(L)'
;MKIKKPALTFAIFLVVAAFTTRTLFAGGRPLTSDSVVFQAFYWNVPEGGNWYNTIAGKANELKSAGFTHFWFPPPSKGAAGGYSMGYDLYDHY
;
A
#
# COMPACT_ATOMS: atom_id res chain seq x y z
N MET A 1 3.88 -42.77 37.31
CA MET A 1 2.91 -41.68 37.57
C MET A 1 1.72 -41.84 36.63
N LYS A 2 0.57 -42.36 37.10
CA LYS A 2 -0.60 -42.64 36.24
C LYS A 2 -1.44 -41.37 36.12
N ILE A 3 -1.34 -40.67 34.99
CA ILE A 3 -2.20 -39.51 34.69
C ILE A 3 -3.65 -40.01 34.71
N LYS A 4 -4.50 -39.39 35.53
CA LYS A 4 -5.91 -39.75 35.63
C LYS A 4 -6.58 -39.35 34.31
N LYS A 5 -7.15 -40.33 33.59
CA LYS A 5 -7.88 -40.18 32.32
C LYS A 5 -8.71 -38.87 32.16
N PRO A 6 -9.44 -38.35 33.18
CA PRO A 6 -10.16 -37.07 33.06
C PRO A 6 -9.27 -35.84 32.82
N ALA A 7 -8.04 -35.81 33.34
CA ALA A 7 -7.11 -34.69 33.15
C ALA A 7 -6.59 -34.61 31.70
N LEU A 8 -6.44 -35.77 31.05
CA LEU A 8 -6.01 -35.84 29.65
C LEU A 8 -7.12 -35.37 28.70
N THR A 9 -8.37 -35.75 28.96
CA THR A 9 -9.52 -35.31 28.16
C THR A 9 -9.73 -33.79 28.26
N PHE A 10 -9.55 -33.20 29.46
CA PHE A 10 -9.69 -31.76 29.66
C PHE A 10 -8.56 -30.96 28.98
N ALA A 11 -7.32 -31.46 29.03
CA ALA A 11 -6.19 -30.85 28.33
C ALA A 11 -6.38 -30.86 26.81
N ILE A 12 -6.90 -31.96 26.24
CA ILE A 12 -7.21 -32.05 24.81
C ILE A 12 -8.30 -31.04 24.44
N PHE A 13 -9.35 -30.90 25.24
CA PHE A 13 -10.41 -29.92 24.99
C PHE A 13 -9.90 -28.47 25.00
N LEU A 14 -9.00 -28.13 25.93
CA LEU A 14 -8.36 -26.82 25.98
C LEU A 14 -7.46 -26.55 24.77
N VAL A 15 -6.72 -27.55 24.30
CA VAL A 15 -5.87 -27.44 23.10
C VAL A 15 -6.73 -27.29 21.84
N VAL A 16 -7.82 -28.04 21.71
CA VAL A 16 -8.77 -27.93 20.59
C VAL A 16 -9.45 -26.56 20.60
N ALA A 17 -9.92 -26.08 21.76
CA ALA A 17 -10.52 -24.75 21.90
C ALA A 17 -9.54 -23.62 21.55
N ALA A 18 -8.25 -23.75 21.90
CA ALA A 18 -7.21 -22.81 21.52
C ALA A 18 -6.91 -22.81 20.01
N PHE A 19 -7.09 -23.96 19.33
CA PHE A 19 -6.92 -24.07 17.88
C PHE A 19 -8.12 -23.58 17.08
N THR A 20 -9.35 -23.80 17.57
CA THR A 20 -10.58 -23.31 16.91
C THR A 20 -10.76 -21.80 17.05
N THR A 21 -10.28 -21.19 18.13
CA THR A 21 -10.30 -19.73 18.27
C THR A 21 -9.31 -19.04 17.34
N ARG A 22 -8.13 -19.62 17.06
CA ARG A 22 -7.16 -19.04 16.12
C ARG A 22 -7.60 -19.05 14.66
N THR A 23 -8.47 -19.97 14.27
CA THR A 23 -8.96 -20.09 12.88
C THR A 23 -10.11 -19.11 12.57
N LEU A 24 -10.90 -18.70 13.56
CA LEU A 24 -11.99 -17.74 13.37
C LEU A 24 -11.50 -16.28 13.30
N PHE A 25 -10.40 -15.92 13.97
CA PHE A 25 -9.84 -14.55 13.93
C PHE A 25 -8.79 -14.31 12.84
N ALA A 26 -8.47 -15.32 12.02
CA ALA A 26 -7.51 -15.20 10.91
C ALA A 26 -8.16 -15.04 9.52
N GLY A 27 -9.50 -14.98 9.45
CA GLY A 27 -10.26 -15.07 8.20
C GLY A 27 -10.88 -13.77 7.66
N GLY A 28 -10.78 -12.66 8.39
CA GLY A 28 -11.28 -11.36 7.91
C GLY A 28 -10.25 -10.66 7.04
N ARG A 29 -10.16 -10.99 5.75
CA ARG A 29 -9.51 -10.08 4.80
C ARG A 29 -10.39 -8.82 4.72
N PRO A 30 -9.89 -7.62 5.04
CA PRO A 30 -10.64 -6.39 4.83
C PRO A 30 -11.15 -6.37 3.38
N LEU A 31 -12.46 -6.16 3.18
CA LEU A 31 -13.08 -6.10 1.85
C LEU A 31 -12.57 -4.90 1.03
N THR A 32 -11.82 -4.00 1.67
CA THR A 32 -11.04 -2.93 1.07
C THR A 32 -9.58 -3.16 1.44
N SER A 33 -8.70 -3.44 0.47
CA SER A 33 -7.30 -3.11 0.69
C SER A 33 -7.26 -1.60 0.94
N ASP A 34 -6.90 -1.15 2.15
CA ASP A 34 -6.85 0.28 2.52
C ASP A 34 -5.76 1.00 1.72
N SER A 35 -6.03 1.19 0.43
CA SER A 35 -5.12 1.74 -0.55
C SER A 35 -5.41 3.21 -0.69
N VAL A 36 -4.59 4.02 -0.06
CA VAL A 36 -4.62 5.48 -0.23
C VAL A 36 -3.70 5.86 -1.39
N VAL A 37 -4.24 6.55 -2.38
CA VAL A 37 -3.49 7.05 -3.55
C VAL A 37 -3.06 8.50 -3.29
N PHE A 38 -1.81 8.82 -3.60
CA PHE A 38 -1.27 10.17 -3.58
C PHE A 38 -1.19 10.73 -5.00
N GLN A 39 -1.89 11.84 -5.28
CA GLN A 39 -1.69 12.61 -6.50
C GLN A 39 -0.36 13.36 -6.40
N ALA A 40 0.65 12.85 -7.10
CA ALA A 40 2.04 13.27 -6.94
C ALA A 40 2.41 14.48 -7.80
N PHE A 41 1.44 15.35 -8.11
CA PHE A 41 1.64 16.56 -8.90
C PHE A 41 0.48 17.54 -8.68
N TYR A 42 0.74 18.79 -9.04
CA TYR A 42 -0.26 19.84 -9.14
C TYR A 42 -0.02 20.63 -10.43
N TRP A 43 -0.87 21.60 -10.74
CA TRP A 43 -0.70 22.41 -11.94
C TRP A 43 0.52 23.33 -11.80
N ASN A 44 1.40 23.39 -12.81
CA ASN A 44 2.65 24.16 -12.78
C ASN A 44 3.59 23.76 -11.63
N VAL A 45 3.94 22.49 -11.58
CA VAL A 45 5.10 22.05 -10.77
C VAL A 45 6.36 22.80 -11.21
N PRO A 46 7.35 22.97 -10.32
CA PRO A 46 8.59 23.66 -10.68
C PRO A 46 9.20 23.09 -11.96
N GLU A 47 9.53 24.01 -12.88
CA GLU A 47 10.20 23.69 -14.13
C GLU A 47 11.60 23.07 -13.89
N GLY A 48 12.23 22.59 -14.96
CA GLY A 48 13.60 22.07 -14.92
C GLY A 48 13.69 20.54 -14.83
N GLY A 49 12.58 19.82 -15.07
CA GLY A 49 12.59 18.36 -15.25
C GLY A 49 12.96 17.56 -13.99
N ASN A 50 12.97 18.19 -12.81
CA ASN A 50 13.42 17.56 -11.57
C ASN A 50 12.27 17.02 -10.69
N TRP A 51 11.02 17.14 -11.16
CA TRP A 51 9.84 16.83 -10.35
C TRP A 51 9.80 15.39 -9.83
N TYR A 52 10.19 14.41 -10.67
CA TYR A 52 10.25 13.00 -10.26
C TYR A 52 11.25 12.77 -9.11
N ASN A 53 12.39 13.47 -9.11
CA ASN A 53 13.36 13.40 -8.02
C ASN A 53 12.82 14.06 -6.74
N THR A 54 12.05 15.14 -6.86
CA THR A 54 11.35 15.77 -5.73
C THR A 54 10.39 14.79 -5.05
N ILE A 55 9.59 14.05 -5.83
CA ILE A 55 8.67 13.04 -5.29
C ILE A 55 9.44 11.84 -4.71
N ALA A 56 10.51 11.39 -5.37
CA ALA A 56 11.36 10.31 -4.86
C ALA A 56 11.95 10.63 -3.48
N GLY A 57 12.39 11.88 -3.27
CA GLY A 57 12.88 12.35 -1.97
C GLY A 57 11.84 12.33 -0.85
N LYS A 58 10.54 12.35 -1.18
CA LYS A 58 9.41 12.31 -0.22
C LYS A 58 8.81 10.92 -0.03
N ALA A 59 9.25 9.91 -0.81
CA ALA A 59 8.61 8.60 -0.84
C ALA A 59 8.54 7.92 0.54
N ASN A 60 9.60 8.01 1.35
CA ASN A 60 9.64 7.40 2.69
C ASN A 60 8.69 8.11 3.68
N GLU A 61 8.59 9.44 3.59
CA GLU A 61 7.68 10.24 4.41
C GLU A 61 6.22 9.91 4.08
N LEU A 62 5.90 9.89 2.77
CA LEU A 62 4.55 9.58 2.29
C LEU A 62 4.13 8.14 2.61
N LYS A 63 5.07 7.18 2.51
CA LYS A 63 4.84 5.80 2.96
C LYS A 63 4.53 5.74 4.45
N SER A 64 5.29 6.48 5.27
CA SER A 64 5.08 6.56 6.72
C SER A 64 3.73 7.22 7.08
N ALA A 65 3.24 8.12 6.22
CA ALA A 65 1.92 8.74 6.35
C ALA A 65 0.76 7.84 5.89
N GLY A 66 1.02 6.63 5.37
CA GLY A 66 0.00 5.67 4.97
C GLY A 66 -0.40 5.69 3.49
N PHE A 67 0.31 6.45 2.64
CA PHE A 67 0.09 6.37 1.20
C PHE A 67 0.68 5.08 0.63
N THR A 68 -0.08 4.45 -0.27
CA THR A 68 0.23 3.12 -0.82
C THR A 68 0.52 3.14 -2.30
N HIS A 69 -0.02 4.13 -3.03
CA HIS A 69 0.09 4.24 -4.47
C HIS A 69 0.31 5.70 -4.88
N PHE A 70 0.95 5.91 -6.03
CA PHE A 70 1.25 7.23 -6.57
C PHE A 70 0.60 7.38 -7.94
N TRP A 71 -0.09 8.50 -8.14
CA TRP A 71 -0.52 8.96 -9.45
C TRP A 71 0.43 10.06 -9.93
N PHE A 72 1.25 9.74 -10.92
CA PHE A 72 2.20 10.67 -11.54
C PHE A 72 1.56 11.46 -12.71
N PRO A 73 2.12 12.63 -13.06
CA PRO A 73 1.72 13.33 -14.27
C PRO A 73 2.13 12.52 -15.52
N PRO A 74 1.55 12.78 -16.70
CA PRO A 74 1.94 12.06 -17.92
C PRO A 74 3.45 12.20 -18.20
N PRO A 75 4.19 11.09 -18.41
CA PRO A 75 5.65 11.12 -18.57
C PRO A 75 6.11 11.43 -20.00
N SER A 76 5.20 11.35 -20.97
CA SER A 76 5.48 11.51 -22.41
C SER A 76 5.78 12.97 -22.78
N LYS A 77 6.45 13.18 -23.91
CA LYS A 77 6.82 14.51 -24.41
C LYS A 77 5.57 15.25 -24.89
N GLY A 78 5.31 16.44 -24.33
CA GLY A 78 4.26 17.33 -24.82
C GLY A 78 4.75 18.33 -25.87
N ALA A 79 3.80 18.92 -26.59
CA ALA A 79 3.98 19.89 -27.64
C ALA A 79 4.65 21.18 -27.15
N ALA A 80 4.38 21.59 -25.90
CA ALA A 80 5.02 22.71 -25.23
C ALA A 80 6.43 22.38 -24.67
N GLY A 81 6.96 21.17 -24.93
CA GLY A 81 8.30 20.78 -24.52
C GLY A 81 8.49 20.80 -23.00
N GLY A 82 9.48 21.55 -22.51
CA GLY A 82 9.80 21.64 -21.08
C GLY A 82 8.74 22.36 -20.23
N TYR A 83 7.79 23.06 -20.87
CA TYR A 83 6.67 23.75 -20.22
C TYR A 83 5.39 22.90 -20.19
N SER A 84 5.40 21.74 -20.82
CA SER A 84 4.27 20.84 -20.87
C SER A 84 3.99 20.25 -19.48
N MET A 85 2.71 20.20 -19.12
CA MET A 85 2.21 19.42 -17.98
C MET A 85 1.85 17.97 -18.35
N GLY A 86 2.11 17.58 -19.61
CA GLY A 86 1.87 16.25 -20.15
C GLY A 86 0.51 16.04 -20.83
N TYR A 87 -0.38 17.04 -20.80
CA TYR A 87 -1.74 16.93 -21.37
C TYR A 87 -1.83 17.35 -22.84
N ASP A 88 -0.76 17.92 -23.38
CA ASP A 88 -0.57 18.34 -24.77
C ASP A 88 0.36 17.35 -25.48
N LEU A 89 0.01 16.06 -25.45
CA LEU A 89 0.83 14.96 -25.97
C LEU A 89 1.33 15.22 -27.40
N TYR A 90 2.64 15.04 -27.60
CA TYR A 90 3.30 15.10 -28.91
C TYR A 90 3.94 13.77 -29.30
N ASP A 91 4.79 13.21 -28.42
CA ASP A 91 5.44 11.92 -28.64
C ASP A 91 5.35 11.05 -27.38
N HIS A 92 4.91 9.81 -27.57
CA HIS A 92 4.82 8.83 -26.49
C HIS A 92 6.17 8.18 -26.15
N TYR A 93 7.11 8.13 -27.09
CA TYR A 93 8.38 7.41 -27.00
C TYR A 93 9.59 8.32 -27.28
#